data_AF-A0A259JWE9-F1
#
_entry.id   AF-A0A259JWE9-F1
#
_cell.length_a   1.000
_cell.length_b   1.000
_cell.length_c   1.000
_cell.angle_alpha   90.00
_cell.angle_beta   90.00
_cell.angle_gamma   90.00
#
_symmetry.space_group_name_H-M   'P 1'
#
loop_
_entity.id
_entity.type
_entity.pdbx_description
1 polymer ?
#
loop_
_entity_poly.entity_id
_entity_poly.type
_entity_poly.pdbx_seq_one_letter_code
_entity_poly.pdbx_strand_id
1 'polypeptide(L)'
;TMKMLAFRTTSSPRWWPMSDVRTDPRTQRTLDALQRGLRELMPTASPADIDAAAKLAAEKGMQGKFAIALQNTTQQPLLPALENRATREKLFKLSLTRAEQGGPNDTRELIAQIVRLRAEKAALFGHDSWGSYALVDRMAKKPETALGFMTDMVPALAATQQREAALLNEMIAAEGGNFSVEPWDWYRYANKVKAERYELDEDKVMEYFQIDQVLEDGVFYAANQLFGLDFKKRTDLPVYHPDVTTYSVFDRDGSELGIFYFDPYQRPSKRGGAWMSNFVDQSYLYGTKPVIYNVLNIPKAAEGEVQLVSFDNVNTLFHEFGHALHGFFADQQYASLSGTATARDFVEYPSQVNEMWATWPSILENYAKHYKTGETIPAELIAKIDAASKFNQGYDFGEVVAAALLDMKWHALSVDEAAKIRTAADVDAFERRALEELGLKVDLVPPRYRSNYFNHIFSSPAGYSAGYYSYLWTEMLDRDSRKWFRDNGGLTRANGDHYRATVISRGGTMDYFEMFENFAGRQPDVTPMLEARGLTGGGGIEPSGEPIMEAVGGK
;
A
#
# COMPACT_ATOMS: atom_id res chain seq x y z
N THR A 1 -48.02 58.55 16.90
CA THR A 1 -48.57 57.21 17.21
C THR A 1 -47.39 56.34 17.67
N MET A 2 -46.92 56.51 18.93
CA MET A 2 -47.15 55.63 20.10
C MET A 2 -46.69 54.16 19.88
N LYS A 3 -45.88 53.48 20.69
CA LYS A 3 -45.06 53.77 21.89
C LYS A 3 -44.17 52.52 22.15
N MET A 4 -43.04 52.73 22.84
CA MET A 4 -42.10 51.77 23.45
C MET A 4 -42.71 50.58 24.22
N LEU A 5 -41.99 49.45 24.30
CA LEU A 5 -41.39 48.99 25.56
C LEU A 5 -40.21 48.02 25.36
N ALA A 6 -39.14 48.24 26.12
CA ALA A 6 -37.92 47.46 26.20
C ALA A 6 -37.93 46.55 27.45
N PHE A 7 -37.16 45.47 27.42
CA PHE A 7 -36.49 44.94 28.61
C PHE A 7 -35.07 44.46 28.25
N ARG A 8 -34.08 44.99 28.99
CA ARG A 8 -32.66 44.60 29.01
C ARG A 8 -32.45 43.40 29.95
N THR A 9 -31.40 42.62 29.71
CA THR A 9 -30.35 42.17 30.68
C THR A 9 -29.29 41.38 29.88
N THR A 10 -28.09 41.89 29.59
CA THR A 10 -26.83 41.78 30.35
C THR A 10 -26.57 40.43 31.04
N SER A 11 -25.64 39.62 30.52
CA SER A 11 -24.39 39.21 31.20
C SER A 11 -23.70 38.02 30.51
N SER A 12 -22.38 38.05 30.58
CA SER A 12 -21.36 37.18 29.99
C SER A 12 -21.44 35.71 30.45
N PRO A 13 -21.01 34.71 29.64
CA PRO A 13 -20.75 33.37 30.15
C PRO A 13 -19.42 33.36 30.90
N ARG A 14 -19.49 33.07 32.21
CA ARG A 14 -18.35 32.72 33.04
C ARG A 14 -17.82 31.34 32.66
N TRP A 15 -16.51 31.24 32.56
CA TRP A 15 -15.73 30.01 32.61
C TRP A 15 -16.03 29.25 33.90
N TRP A 16 -16.40 27.97 33.78
CA TRP A 16 -16.37 27.00 34.87
C TRP A 16 -15.32 25.93 34.54
N PRO A 17 -14.46 25.55 35.49
CA PRO A 17 -13.46 24.51 35.30
C PRO A 17 -14.16 23.14 35.20
N MET A 18 -13.72 22.29 34.26
CA MET A 18 -14.02 20.86 34.30
C MET A 18 -13.30 20.24 35.48
N SER A 19 -13.96 20.19 36.63
CA SER A 19 -13.61 19.30 37.74
C SER A 19 -14.41 18.00 37.59
N ASP A 20 -13.70 16.87 37.54
CA ASP A 20 -14.14 15.50 37.84
C ASP A 20 -15.60 15.16 37.52
N VAL A 21 -15.84 14.71 36.29
CA VAL A 21 -16.94 13.79 36.03
C VAL A 21 -16.55 12.45 36.65
N ARG A 22 -16.92 12.24 37.92
CA ARG A 22 -16.95 10.89 38.50
C ARG A 22 -17.94 10.07 37.68
N THR A 23 -17.42 9.18 36.86
CA THR A 23 -18.19 8.11 36.21
C THR A 23 -18.96 7.34 37.28
N ASP A 24 -20.27 7.11 37.06
CA ASP A 24 -21.09 6.31 37.97
C ASP A 24 -20.39 4.95 38.21
N PRO A 25 -20.17 4.53 39.47
CA PRO A 25 -19.57 3.23 39.80
C PRO A 25 -20.25 2.04 39.09
N ARG A 26 -21.51 2.16 38.71
CA ARG A 26 -22.24 1.13 37.93
C ARG A 26 -21.85 1.13 36.45
N THR A 27 -21.62 2.31 35.87
CA THR A 27 -21.12 2.48 34.50
C THR A 27 -19.68 1.99 34.39
N GLN A 28 -18.84 2.32 35.38
CA GLN A 28 -17.45 1.84 35.42
C GLN A 28 -17.38 0.31 35.55
N ARG A 29 -18.16 -0.30 36.47
CA ARG A 29 -18.21 -1.76 36.61
C ARG A 29 -18.72 -2.47 35.37
N THR A 30 -19.64 -1.86 34.64
CA THR A 30 -20.17 -2.38 33.37
C THR A 30 -19.10 -2.29 32.29
N LEU A 31 -18.39 -1.17 32.18
CA LEU A 31 -17.25 -1.00 31.28
C LEU A 31 -16.15 -2.04 31.57
N ASP A 32 -15.78 -2.20 32.84
CA ASP A 32 -14.76 -3.14 33.28
C ASP A 32 -15.18 -4.61 33.01
N ALA A 33 -16.47 -4.94 33.17
CA ALA A 33 -17.00 -6.27 32.88
C ALA A 33 -17.03 -6.57 31.38
N LEU A 34 -17.33 -5.57 30.55
CA LEU A 34 -17.28 -5.66 29.10
C LEU A 34 -15.85 -5.80 28.60
N GLN A 35 -14.93 -4.95 29.08
CA GLN A 35 -13.51 -5.04 28.76
C GLN A 35 -12.92 -6.39 29.19
N ARG A 36 -13.35 -6.96 30.32
CA ARG A 36 -12.99 -8.33 30.72
C ARG A 36 -13.48 -9.39 29.71
N GLY A 37 -14.74 -9.34 29.29
CA GLY A 37 -15.30 -10.31 28.33
C GLY A 37 -14.65 -10.23 26.93
N LEU A 38 -14.25 -9.05 26.47
CA LEU A 38 -13.49 -8.94 25.22
C LEU A 38 -12.01 -9.30 25.38
N ARG A 39 -11.39 -9.01 26.53
CA ARG A 39 -10.05 -9.56 26.85
C ARG A 39 -10.06 -11.09 26.90
N GLU A 40 -11.17 -11.74 27.22
CA GLU A 40 -11.29 -13.21 27.13
C GLU A 40 -11.37 -13.72 25.69
N LEU A 41 -11.91 -12.92 24.75
CA LEU A 41 -12.01 -13.25 23.32
C LEU A 41 -10.82 -12.76 22.49
N MET A 42 -10.13 -11.74 22.99
CA MET A 42 -9.04 -10.99 22.36
C MET A 42 -7.95 -10.62 23.39
N PRO A 43 -7.34 -11.59 24.10
CA PRO A 43 -6.43 -11.27 25.22
C PRO A 43 -5.17 -10.53 24.80
N THR A 44 -4.82 -10.54 23.50
CA THR A 44 -3.70 -9.78 22.94
C THR A 44 -4.14 -8.56 22.12
N ALA A 45 -5.44 -8.22 22.07
CA ALA A 45 -5.87 -6.97 21.46
C ALA A 45 -5.51 -5.79 22.35
N SER A 46 -5.09 -4.68 21.73
CA SER A 46 -4.72 -3.49 22.48
C SER A 46 -5.96 -2.91 23.20
N PRO A 47 -5.79 -2.18 24.32
CA PRO A 47 -6.88 -1.43 24.93
C PRO A 47 -7.60 -0.51 23.93
N ALA A 48 -6.86 0.05 22.97
CA ALA A 48 -7.42 0.88 21.90
C ALA A 48 -8.36 0.09 20.97
N ASP A 49 -8.02 -1.15 20.59
CA ASP A 49 -8.87 -1.99 19.75
C ASP A 49 -10.18 -2.37 20.46
N ILE A 50 -10.09 -2.67 21.76
CA ILE A 50 -11.24 -3.00 22.61
C ILE A 50 -12.19 -1.80 22.71
N ASP A 51 -11.64 -0.62 22.98
CA ASP A 51 -12.41 0.62 23.10
C ASP A 51 -13.01 1.05 21.76
N ALA A 52 -12.28 0.91 20.65
CA ALA A 52 -12.78 1.16 19.31
C ALA A 52 -13.96 0.23 18.96
N ALA A 53 -13.85 -1.06 19.30
CA ALA A 53 -14.92 -2.03 19.07
C ALA A 53 -16.17 -1.76 19.93
N ALA A 54 -15.99 -1.33 21.18
CA ALA A 54 -17.08 -0.93 22.06
C ALA A 54 -17.77 0.34 21.56
N LYS A 55 -16.99 1.33 21.13
CA LYS A 55 -17.49 2.58 20.56
C LYS A 55 -18.30 2.33 19.30
N LEU A 56 -17.79 1.52 18.37
CA LEU A 56 -18.52 1.16 17.14
C LEU A 56 -19.83 0.43 17.44
N ALA A 57 -19.86 -0.43 18.46
CA ALA A 57 -21.08 -1.10 18.89
C ALA A 57 -22.10 -0.11 19.45
N ALA A 58 -21.65 0.82 20.32
CA ALA A 58 -22.49 1.87 20.88
C ALA A 58 -23.09 2.78 19.78
N GLU A 59 -22.28 3.18 18.79
CA GLU A 59 -22.72 3.95 17.62
C GLU A 59 -23.78 3.21 16.79
N LYS A 60 -23.74 1.86 16.78
CA LYS A 60 -24.74 0.99 16.15
C LYS A 60 -25.92 0.64 17.06
N GLY A 61 -26.06 1.29 18.22
CA GLY A 61 -27.14 1.03 19.18
C GLY A 61 -27.00 -0.29 19.95
N MET A 62 -25.83 -0.92 19.91
CA MET A 62 -25.53 -2.20 20.55
C MET A 62 -24.77 -1.96 21.86
N GLN A 63 -25.40 -1.25 22.80
CA GLN A 63 -24.78 -0.94 24.09
C GLN A 63 -24.38 -2.20 24.85
N GLY A 64 -23.19 -2.18 25.44
CA GLY A 64 -22.62 -3.33 26.14
C GLY A 64 -22.25 -4.50 25.23
N LYS A 65 -21.97 -4.23 23.94
CA LYS A 65 -21.44 -5.20 22.99
C LYS A 65 -20.17 -4.66 22.32
N PHE A 66 -19.59 -5.48 21.46
CA PHE A 66 -18.45 -5.13 20.63
C PHE A 66 -18.79 -5.34 19.16
N ALA A 67 -18.29 -4.45 18.31
CA ALA A 67 -18.46 -4.53 16.87
C ALA A 67 -17.09 -4.41 16.20
N ILE A 68 -16.83 -5.27 15.23
CA ILE A 68 -15.61 -5.24 14.41
C ILE A 68 -16.01 -4.78 13.02
N ALA A 69 -15.44 -3.68 12.54
CA ALA A 69 -15.58 -3.26 11.15
C ALA A 69 -14.67 -4.12 10.26
N LEU A 70 -15.22 -4.62 9.16
CA LEU A 70 -14.44 -5.33 8.15
C LEU A 70 -13.58 -4.33 7.35
N GLN A 71 -12.32 -4.68 7.14
CA GLN A 71 -11.42 -4.01 6.20
C GLN A 71 -11.62 -4.56 4.79
N ASN A 72 -11.31 -3.77 3.76
CA ASN A 72 -11.61 -4.08 2.36
C ASN A 72 -10.97 -5.39 1.84
N THR A 73 -9.84 -5.81 2.39
CA THR A 73 -9.12 -7.04 2.02
C THR A 73 -9.77 -8.30 2.56
N THR A 74 -9.42 -9.45 1.97
CA THR A 74 -9.81 -10.77 2.47
C THR A 74 -9.35 -11.00 3.90
N GLN A 75 -8.07 -10.79 4.17
CA GLN A 75 -7.50 -10.90 5.50
C GLN A 75 -7.85 -9.68 6.35
N GLN A 76 -8.06 -9.93 7.64
CA GLN A 76 -8.52 -8.92 8.61
C GLN A 76 -7.43 -8.70 9.68
N PRO A 77 -7.06 -7.45 9.99
CA PRO A 77 -5.93 -7.15 10.89
C PRO A 77 -6.03 -7.76 12.30
N LEU A 78 -7.25 -8.04 12.78
CA LEU A 78 -7.47 -8.64 14.09
C LEU A 78 -7.18 -10.14 14.14
N LEU A 79 -7.14 -10.85 13.00
CA LEU A 79 -7.00 -12.31 12.99
C LEU A 79 -5.78 -12.82 13.77
N PRO A 80 -4.58 -12.22 13.68
CA PRO A 80 -3.41 -12.67 14.43
C PRO A 80 -3.58 -12.57 15.95
N ALA A 81 -4.27 -11.53 16.42
CA ALA A 81 -4.47 -11.20 17.83
C ALA A 81 -5.66 -11.95 18.48
N LEU A 82 -6.46 -12.67 17.71
CA LEU A 82 -7.58 -13.44 18.24
C LEU A 82 -7.11 -14.82 18.70
N GLU A 83 -7.15 -15.10 20.00
CA GLU A 83 -6.79 -16.42 20.56
C GLU A 83 -7.82 -17.49 20.18
N ASN A 84 -9.11 -17.15 20.26
CA ASN A 84 -10.18 -18.09 19.97
C ASN A 84 -10.25 -18.39 18.47
N ARG A 85 -9.89 -19.62 18.08
CA ARG A 85 -9.89 -20.07 16.68
C ARG A 85 -11.26 -19.98 16.01
N ALA A 86 -12.34 -20.31 16.72
CA ALA A 86 -13.69 -20.22 16.16
C ALA A 86 -14.09 -18.76 15.88
N THR A 87 -13.63 -17.80 16.69
CA THR A 87 -13.80 -16.37 16.42
C THR A 87 -13.01 -15.93 15.20
N ARG A 88 -11.76 -16.39 15.02
CA ARG A 88 -10.95 -16.14 13.81
C ARG A 88 -11.67 -16.64 12.56
N GLU A 89 -12.09 -17.90 12.57
CA GLU A 89 -12.81 -18.53 11.48
C GLU A 89 -14.09 -17.75 11.12
N LYS A 90 -14.87 -17.37 12.13
CA LYS A 90 -16.09 -16.57 11.93
C LYS A 90 -15.80 -15.20 11.33
N LEU A 91 -14.81 -14.47 11.84
CA LEU A 91 -14.43 -13.15 11.32
C LEU A 91 -13.98 -13.25 9.85
N PHE A 92 -13.13 -14.23 9.55
CA PHE A 92 -12.64 -14.48 8.20
C PHE A 92 -13.77 -14.87 7.23
N LYS A 93 -14.68 -15.77 7.62
CA LYS A 93 -15.85 -16.13 6.80
C LYS A 93 -16.78 -14.94 6.57
N LEU A 94 -16.99 -14.09 7.57
CA LEU A 94 -17.76 -12.84 7.40
C LEU A 94 -17.07 -11.89 6.41
N SER A 95 -15.73 -11.81 6.43
CA SER A 95 -14.95 -11.08 5.43
C SER A 95 -15.16 -11.63 4.02
N LEU A 96 -15.02 -12.96 3.83
CA LEU A 96 -15.17 -13.59 2.51
C LEU A 96 -16.58 -13.47 1.94
N THR A 97 -17.60 -13.45 2.80
CA THR A 97 -19.00 -13.55 2.39
C THR A 97 -19.78 -12.23 2.53
N ARG A 98 -19.06 -11.10 2.73
CA ARG A 98 -19.64 -9.79 3.12
C ARG A 98 -20.68 -9.23 2.15
N ALA A 99 -20.63 -9.63 0.88
CA ALA A 99 -21.45 -9.11 -0.21
C ALA A 99 -22.10 -10.22 -1.04
N GLU A 100 -22.35 -11.39 -0.42
CA GLU A 100 -22.99 -12.55 -1.06
C GLU A 100 -24.08 -13.21 -0.19
N GLN A 101 -24.67 -12.43 0.73
CA GLN A 101 -25.71 -12.88 1.67
C GLN A 101 -27.14 -12.73 1.12
N GLY A 102 -27.30 -12.38 -0.17
CA GLY A 102 -28.58 -11.95 -0.73
C GLY A 102 -29.00 -10.55 -0.27
N GLY A 103 -30.15 -10.09 -0.77
CA GLY A 103 -30.70 -8.78 -0.44
C GLY A 103 -29.96 -7.61 -1.10
N PRO A 104 -30.17 -6.37 -0.63
CA PRO A 104 -29.74 -5.16 -1.33
C PRO A 104 -28.23 -4.93 -1.37
N ASN A 105 -27.46 -5.68 -0.57
CA ASN A 105 -26.00 -5.56 -0.48
C ASN A 105 -25.28 -6.73 -1.18
N ASP A 106 -26.02 -7.63 -1.84
CA ASP A 106 -25.43 -8.67 -2.68
C ASP A 106 -24.97 -8.07 -4.00
N THR A 107 -23.70 -8.22 -4.33
CA THR A 107 -23.08 -7.58 -5.50
C THR A 107 -22.97 -8.52 -6.69
N ARG A 108 -23.29 -9.81 -6.54
CA ARG A 108 -23.01 -10.82 -7.59
C ARG A 108 -23.81 -10.55 -8.86
N GLU A 109 -25.11 -10.23 -8.76
CA GLU A 109 -25.90 -9.89 -9.95
C GLU A 109 -25.44 -8.59 -10.61
N LEU A 110 -24.96 -7.61 -9.82
CA LEU A 110 -24.36 -6.39 -10.35
C LEU A 110 -23.06 -6.69 -11.11
N ILE A 111 -22.22 -7.58 -10.59
CA ILE A 111 -20.98 -8.02 -11.25
C ILE A 111 -21.30 -8.68 -12.60
N ALA A 112 -22.26 -9.58 -12.64
CA ALA A 112 -22.72 -10.21 -13.89
C ALA A 112 -23.14 -9.17 -14.94
N GLN A 113 -23.87 -8.13 -14.52
CA GLN A 113 -24.24 -7.02 -15.40
C GLN A 113 -23.03 -6.20 -15.86
N ILE A 114 -22.12 -5.84 -14.96
CA ILE A 114 -20.93 -5.05 -15.29
C ILE A 114 -20.05 -5.77 -16.31
N VAL A 115 -19.78 -7.06 -16.09
CA VAL A 115 -18.92 -7.88 -16.97
C VAL A 115 -19.54 -7.98 -18.36
N ARG A 116 -20.84 -8.25 -18.45
CA ARG A 116 -21.56 -8.26 -19.74
C ARG A 116 -21.49 -6.91 -20.45
N LEU A 117 -21.79 -5.82 -19.77
CA LEU A 117 -21.76 -4.47 -20.36
C LEU A 117 -20.35 -4.05 -20.79
N ARG A 118 -19.31 -4.49 -20.08
CA ARG A 118 -17.92 -4.27 -20.47
C ARG A 118 -17.53 -5.01 -21.74
N ALA A 119 -17.91 -6.30 -21.85
CA ALA A 119 -17.70 -7.07 -23.06
C ALA A 119 -18.44 -6.46 -24.27
N GLU A 120 -19.72 -6.08 -24.09
CA GLU A 120 -20.52 -5.39 -25.10
C GLU A 120 -19.87 -4.05 -25.52
N LYS A 121 -19.41 -3.25 -24.56
CA LYS A 121 -18.72 -1.99 -24.84
C LYS A 121 -17.42 -2.21 -25.62
N ALA A 122 -16.62 -3.20 -25.25
CA ALA A 122 -15.39 -3.52 -25.98
C ALA A 122 -15.68 -3.91 -27.43
N ALA A 123 -16.69 -4.75 -27.65
CA ALA A 123 -17.11 -5.16 -28.99
C ALA A 123 -17.60 -3.97 -29.85
N LEU A 124 -18.27 -2.96 -29.25
CA LEU A 124 -18.64 -1.74 -29.96
C LEU A 124 -17.42 -0.96 -30.51
N PHE A 125 -16.27 -1.07 -29.85
CA PHE A 125 -15.01 -0.48 -30.29
C PHE A 125 -14.13 -1.45 -31.10
N GLY A 126 -14.65 -2.63 -31.47
CA GLY A 126 -13.94 -3.60 -32.30
C GLY A 126 -12.94 -4.49 -31.54
N HIS A 127 -13.10 -4.61 -30.22
CA HIS A 127 -12.24 -5.43 -29.36
C HIS A 127 -12.96 -6.71 -28.90
N ASP A 128 -12.21 -7.82 -28.84
CA ASP A 128 -12.77 -9.15 -28.51
C ASP A 128 -13.20 -9.28 -27.04
N SER A 129 -12.57 -8.51 -26.15
CA SER A 129 -12.80 -8.55 -24.71
C SER A 129 -12.53 -7.19 -24.07
N TRP A 130 -13.05 -6.98 -22.86
CA TRP A 130 -12.76 -5.75 -22.11
C TRP A 130 -11.27 -5.56 -21.86
N GLY A 131 -10.52 -6.64 -21.59
CA GLY A 131 -9.08 -6.57 -21.41
C GLY A 131 -8.38 -6.04 -22.65
N SER A 132 -8.72 -6.55 -23.84
CA SER A 132 -8.10 -6.06 -25.08
C SER A 132 -8.39 -4.58 -25.38
N TYR A 133 -9.55 -4.06 -24.94
CA TYR A 133 -9.90 -2.64 -25.04
C TYR A 133 -9.17 -1.79 -23.97
N ALA A 134 -9.16 -2.26 -22.73
CA ALA A 134 -8.60 -1.52 -21.59
C ALA A 134 -7.07 -1.41 -21.62
N LEU A 135 -6.38 -2.32 -22.31
CA LEU A 135 -4.92 -2.34 -22.38
C LEU A 135 -4.33 -1.53 -23.55
N VAL A 136 -5.15 -0.93 -24.42
CA VAL A 136 -4.66 -0.17 -25.58
C VAL A 136 -3.71 0.97 -25.19
N ASP A 137 -3.97 1.63 -24.07
CA ASP A 137 -3.17 2.74 -23.54
C ASP A 137 -2.23 2.31 -22.39
N ARG A 138 -2.09 1.00 -22.16
CA ARG A 138 -1.24 0.41 -21.12
C ARG A 138 0.14 0.04 -21.67
N MET A 139 1.14 -0.10 -20.80
CA MET A 139 2.46 -0.61 -21.17
C MET A 139 2.36 -2.04 -21.69
N ALA A 140 1.59 -2.92 -21.04
CA ALA A 140 1.49 -4.32 -21.46
C ALA A 140 0.88 -4.50 -22.87
N LYS A 141 0.12 -3.52 -23.38
CA LYS A 141 -0.62 -3.46 -24.66
C LYS A 141 -1.68 -4.53 -24.90
N LYS A 142 -1.46 -5.74 -24.41
CA LYS A 142 -2.22 -6.95 -24.73
C LYS A 142 -2.44 -7.79 -23.47
N PRO A 143 -3.63 -8.38 -23.27
CA PRO A 143 -3.91 -9.25 -22.13
C PRO A 143 -2.93 -10.42 -22.01
N GLU A 144 -2.49 -10.99 -23.14
CA GLU A 144 -1.56 -12.12 -23.17
C GLU A 144 -0.21 -11.77 -22.53
N THR A 145 0.26 -10.54 -22.72
CA THR A 145 1.51 -10.06 -22.12
C THR A 145 1.41 -10.02 -20.60
N ALA A 146 0.34 -9.43 -20.06
CA ALA A 146 0.12 -9.34 -18.62
C ALA A 146 -0.12 -10.72 -17.98
N LEU A 147 -0.86 -11.60 -18.67
CA LEU A 147 -1.12 -12.97 -18.24
C LEU A 147 0.14 -13.83 -18.23
N GLY A 148 0.96 -13.77 -19.29
CA GLY A 148 2.23 -14.48 -19.38
C GLY A 148 3.15 -14.09 -18.22
N PHE A 149 3.36 -12.77 -18.04
CA PHE A 149 4.13 -12.22 -16.93
C PHE A 149 3.73 -12.77 -15.54
N MET A 150 2.43 -12.81 -15.24
CA MET A 150 1.96 -13.33 -13.94
C MET A 150 2.03 -14.86 -13.85
N THR A 151 1.75 -15.57 -14.95
CA THR A 151 1.72 -17.03 -14.99
C THR A 151 3.12 -17.62 -14.83
N ASP A 152 4.15 -16.95 -15.34
CA ASP A 152 5.54 -17.39 -15.18
C ASP A 152 5.99 -17.43 -13.71
N MET A 153 5.36 -16.65 -12.82
CA MET A 153 5.66 -16.64 -11.39
C MET A 153 4.92 -17.72 -10.59
N VAL A 154 3.83 -18.25 -11.13
CA VAL A 154 2.93 -19.18 -10.41
C VAL A 154 3.65 -20.40 -9.84
N PRO A 155 4.54 -21.10 -10.57
CA PRO A 155 5.19 -22.30 -10.04
C PRO A 155 6.03 -22.02 -8.78
N ALA A 156 6.84 -20.96 -8.80
CA ALA A 156 7.68 -20.56 -7.68
C ALA A 156 6.84 -20.08 -6.48
N LEU A 157 5.75 -19.36 -6.75
CA LEU A 157 4.83 -18.87 -5.74
C LEU A 157 4.05 -20.02 -5.07
N ALA A 158 3.54 -20.98 -5.85
CA ALA A 158 2.86 -22.15 -5.33
C ALA A 158 3.78 -23.05 -4.48
N ALA A 159 5.06 -23.18 -4.85
CA ALA A 159 6.05 -23.87 -4.04
C ALA A 159 6.32 -23.12 -2.71
N THR A 160 6.40 -21.79 -2.76
CA THR A 160 6.56 -20.94 -1.56
C THR A 160 5.35 -21.05 -0.63
N GLN A 161 4.12 -21.02 -1.16
CA GLN A 161 2.89 -21.23 -0.39
C GLN A 161 2.91 -22.56 0.37
N GLN A 162 3.34 -23.65 -0.28
CA GLN A 162 3.44 -24.97 0.34
C GLN A 162 4.49 -25.00 1.45
N ARG A 163 5.67 -24.43 1.19
CA ARG A 163 6.76 -24.35 2.17
C ARG A 163 6.35 -23.54 3.39
N GLU A 164 5.76 -22.36 3.20
CA GLU A 164 5.31 -21.53 4.32
C GLU A 164 4.18 -22.21 5.11
N ALA A 165 3.20 -22.82 4.42
CA ALA A 165 2.16 -23.59 5.10
C ALA A 165 2.74 -24.73 5.98
N ALA A 166 3.79 -25.40 5.51
CA ALA A 166 4.49 -26.43 6.30
C ALA A 166 5.11 -25.83 7.57
N LEU A 167 5.80 -24.69 7.46
CA LEU A 167 6.36 -23.97 8.63
C LEU A 167 5.29 -23.55 9.64
N LEU A 168 4.11 -23.12 9.15
CA LEU A 168 3.00 -22.76 10.03
C LEU A 168 2.43 -23.99 10.75
N ASN A 169 2.35 -25.14 10.06
CA ASN A 169 1.94 -26.41 10.68
C ASN A 169 2.95 -26.89 11.75
N GLU A 170 4.25 -26.71 11.53
CA GLU A 170 5.28 -26.99 12.53
C GLU A 170 5.11 -26.13 13.78
N MET A 171 4.87 -24.83 13.60
CA MET A 171 4.59 -23.91 14.72
C MET A 171 3.29 -24.29 15.46
N ILE A 172 2.22 -24.65 14.74
CA ILE A 172 0.97 -25.14 15.36
C ILE A 172 1.25 -26.37 16.23
N ALA A 173 2.03 -27.33 15.73
CA ALA A 173 2.38 -28.55 16.46
C ALA A 173 3.26 -28.26 17.68
N ALA A 174 4.22 -27.32 17.57
CA ALA A 174 5.09 -26.91 18.66
C ALA A 174 4.30 -26.28 19.83
N GLU A 175 3.19 -25.60 19.55
CA GLU A 175 2.27 -25.07 20.58
C GLU A 175 1.25 -26.09 21.09
N GLY A 176 1.34 -27.36 20.67
CA GLY A 176 0.42 -28.43 21.08
C GLY A 176 -0.91 -28.44 20.33
N GLY A 177 -1.02 -27.71 19.22
CA GLY A 177 -2.18 -27.76 18.33
C GLY A 177 -2.26 -29.07 17.53
N ASN A 178 -3.48 -29.56 17.29
CA ASN A 178 -3.75 -30.78 16.52
C ASN A 178 -4.67 -30.51 15.32
N PHE A 179 -4.35 -29.45 14.57
CA PHE A 179 -5.06 -29.07 13.35
C PHE A 179 -4.07 -28.54 12.31
N SER A 180 -4.46 -28.58 11.04
CA SER A 180 -3.69 -27.97 9.96
C SER A 180 -4.03 -26.48 9.83
N VAL A 181 -3.06 -25.70 9.36
CA VAL A 181 -3.26 -24.28 9.07
C VAL A 181 -4.39 -24.08 8.07
N GLU A 182 -5.28 -23.15 8.39
CA GLU A 182 -6.38 -22.67 7.56
C GLU A 182 -6.17 -21.17 7.27
N PRO A 183 -6.89 -20.55 6.32
CA PRO A 183 -6.68 -19.14 5.98
C PRO A 183 -6.79 -18.18 7.17
N TRP A 184 -7.69 -18.45 8.13
CA TRP A 184 -7.88 -17.65 9.35
C TRP A 184 -6.84 -17.92 10.44
N ASP A 185 -5.98 -18.91 10.27
CA ASP A 185 -4.87 -19.23 11.15
C ASP A 185 -3.54 -18.64 10.62
N TRP A 186 -3.43 -18.41 9.31
CA TRP A 186 -2.18 -18.08 8.62
C TRP A 186 -1.37 -16.97 9.30
N TYR A 187 -1.88 -15.73 9.32
CA TYR A 187 -1.11 -14.60 9.85
C TYR A 187 -0.82 -14.70 11.35
N ARG A 188 -1.65 -15.43 12.12
CA ARG A 188 -1.37 -15.68 13.54
C ARG A 188 -0.06 -16.45 13.69
N TYR A 189 0.06 -17.57 12.97
CA TYR A 189 1.23 -18.41 13.06
C TYR A 189 2.42 -17.83 12.28
N ALA A 190 2.17 -17.12 11.18
CA ALA A 190 3.22 -16.40 10.46
C ALA A 190 3.87 -15.33 11.34
N ASN A 191 3.08 -14.56 12.12
CA ASN A 191 3.63 -13.58 13.04
C ASN A 191 4.48 -14.22 14.15
N LYS A 192 4.11 -15.41 14.64
CA LYS A 192 4.91 -16.16 15.62
C LYS A 192 6.23 -16.64 15.03
N VAL A 193 6.19 -17.23 13.84
CA VAL A 193 7.39 -17.64 13.11
C VAL A 193 8.29 -16.44 12.82
N LYS A 194 7.71 -15.30 12.41
CA LYS A 194 8.46 -14.07 12.16
C LYS A 194 9.11 -13.53 13.44
N ALA A 195 8.38 -13.51 14.55
CA ALA A 195 8.90 -13.06 15.84
C ALA A 195 10.05 -13.95 16.35
N GLU A 196 9.92 -15.28 16.23
CA GLU A 196 10.97 -16.23 16.63
C GLU A 196 12.21 -16.12 15.75
N ARG A 197 12.05 -15.92 14.43
CA ARG A 197 13.17 -15.98 13.49
C ARG A 197 13.94 -14.67 13.32
N TYR A 198 13.27 -13.53 13.43
CA TYR A 198 13.88 -12.25 13.05
C TYR A 198 14.16 -11.31 14.23
N GLU A 199 13.65 -11.61 15.43
CA GLU A 199 13.89 -10.82 16.66
C GLU A 199 13.81 -9.29 16.44
N LEU A 200 12.83 -8.84 15.65
CA LEU A 200 12.67 -7.44 15.27
C LEU A 200 11.64 -6.76 16.19
N ASP A 201 12.11 -5.77 16.96
CA ASP A 201 11.26 -4.88 17.75
C ASP A 201 10.97 -3.61 16.92
N GLU A 202 9.76 -3.50 16.38
CA GLU A 202 9.35 -2.37 15.53
C GLU A 202 9.29 -1.05 16.32
N ASP A 203 8.97 -1.08 17.62
CA ASP A 203 8.95 0.12 18.46
C ASP A 203 10.37 0.66 18.64
N LYS A 204 11.36 -0.23 18.82
CA LYS A 204 12.79 0.13 18.87
C LYS A 204 13.29 0.71 17.55
N VAL A 205 12.86 0.14 16.42
CA VAL A 205 13.21 0.64 15.09
C VAL A 205 12.62 2.04 14.84
N MET A 206 11.40 2.29 15.32
CA MET A 206 10.72 3.59 15.18
C MET A 206 11.47 4.73 15.91
N GLU A 207 12.27 4.44 16.95
CA GLU A 207 13.06 5.45 17.68
C GLU A 207 14.10 6.18 16.80
N TYR A 208 14.37 5.70 15.58
CA TYR A 208 15.34 6.28 14.65
C TYR A 208 14.73 7.20 13.58
N PHE A 209 13.40 7.32 13.52
CA PHE A 209 12.72 7.95 12.40
C PHE A 209 11.82 9.09 12.86
N GLN A 210 12.38 10.29 12.91
CA GLN A 210 11.62 11.54 13.12
C GLN A 210 11.14 12.07 11.77
N ILE A 211 9.85 12.38 11.64
CA ILE A 211 9.25 12.68 10.33
C ILE A 211 9.96 13.81 9.55
N ASP A 212 10.35 14.89 10.24
CA ASP A 212 11.01 16.03 9.61
C ASP A 212 12.43 15.66 9.14
N GLN A 213 13.15 14.83 9.90
CA GLN A 213 14.47 14.31 9.50
C GLN A 213 14.34 13.34 8.32
N VAL A 214 13.34 12.45 8.35
CA VAL A 214 13.08 11.54 7.22
C VAL A 214 12.81 12.34 5.95
N LEU A 215 12.04 13.43 6.03
CA LEU A 215 11.76 14.29 4.87
C LEU A 215 13.00 15.08 4.41
N GLU A 216 13.61 15.85 5.30
CA GLU A 216 14.66 16.82 4.93
C GLU A 216 16.03 16.14 4.79
N ASP A 217 16.41 15.28 5.73
CA ASP A 217 17.70 14.59 5.74
C ASP A 217 17.67 13.25 5.00
N GLY A 218 16.49 12.72 4.67
CA GLY A 218 16.34 11.46 3.93
C GLY A 218 15.89 11.69 2.49
N VAL A 219 14.62 12.06 2.32
CA VAL A 219 13.97 12.19 1.02
C VAL A 219 14.59 13.32 0.18
N PHE A 220 14.70 14.52 0.73
CA PHE A 220 15.31 15.66 0.01
C PHE A 220 16.82 15.48 -0.16
N TYR A 221 17.49 14.91 0.83
CA TYR A 221 18.91 14.58 0.71
C TYR A 221 19.17 13.59 -0.43
N ALA A 222 18.37 12.51 -0.54
CA ALA A 222 18.48 11.57 -1.66
C ALA A 222 18.26 12.25 -3.01
N ALA A 223 17.25 13.11 -3.12
CA ALA A 223 16.98 13.88 -4.34
C ALA A 223 18.10 14.88 -4.68
N ASN A 224 18.72 15.49 -3.66
CA ASN A 224 19.92 16.28 -3.86
C ASN A 224 21.05 15.40 -4.38
N GLN A 225 21.36 14.29 -3.69
CA GLN A 225 22.48 13.42 -4.04
C GLN A 225 22.36 12.82 -5.45
N LEU A 226 21.14 12.48 -5.87
CA LEU A 226 20.89 11.88 -7.17
C LEU A 226 20.75 12.92 -8.29
N PHE A 227 20.01 14.02 -8.08
CA PHE A 227 19.64 14.96 -9.15
C PHE A 227 20.19 16.39 -8.97
N GLY A 228 20.63 16.74 -7.76
CA GLY A 228 21.11 18.08 -7.43
C GLY A 228 20.03 19.08 -7.04
N LEU A 229 18.84 18.60 -6.66
CA LEU A 229 17.76 19.46 -6.20
C LEU A 229 18.07 20.16 -4.86
N ASP A 230 17.59 21.39 -4.70
CA ASP A 230 17.60 22.13 -3.44
C ASP A 230 16.17 22.50 -3.01
N PHE A 231 15.94 22.56 -1.70
CA PHE A 231 14.62 22.74 -1.12
C PHE A 231 14.65 23.87 -0.10
N LYS A 232 13.80 24.89 -0.30
CA LYS A 232 13.69 26.02 0.63
C LYS A 232 12.32 26.05 1.26
N LYS A 233 12.26 25.82 2.57
CA LYS A 233 11.03 25.90 3.35
C LYS A 233 10.41 27.29 3.23
N ARG A 234 9.10 27.32 3.02
CA ARG A 234 8.29 28.54 2.86
C ARG A 234 7.23 28.56 3.96
N THR A 235 7.11 29.71 4.61
CA THR A 235 6.11 29.98 5.67
C THR A 235 5.17 31.12 5.31
N ASP A 236 5.40 31.76 4.15
CA ASP A 236 4.63 32.87 3.62
C ASP A 236 3.51 32.43 2.65
N LEU A 237 3.49 31.17 2.25
CA LEU A 237 2.46 30.62 1.37
C LEU A 237 1.18 30.23 2.14
N PRO A 238 -0.01 30.44 1.58
CA PRO A 238 -1.24 29.95 2.18
C PRO A 238 -1.28 28.42 2.12
N VAL A 239 -1.72 27.82 3.22
CA VAL A 239 -1.93 26.38 3.36
C VAL A 239 -3.40 26.08 3.60
N TYR A 240 -3.87 24.94 3.09
CA TYR A 240 -5.26 24.50 3.27
C TYR A 240 -5.50 23.83 4.63
N HIS A 241 -4.44 23.49 5.36
CA HIS A 241 -4.48 22.97 6.73
C HIS A 241 -3.20 23.39 7.46
N PRO A 242 -3.25 23.74 8.76
CA PRO A 242 -2.10 24.28 9.51
C PRO A 242 -0.92 23.30 9.65
N ASP A 243 -1.16 22.00 9.50
CA ASP A 243 -0.11 20.97 9.55
C ASP A 243 0.64 20.79 8.23
N VAL A 244 0.30 21.54 7.19
CA VAL A 244 0.96 21.42 5.88
C VAL A 244 2.23 22.26 5.87
N THR A 245 3.36 21.64 5.53
CA THR A 245 4.62 22.35 5.28
C THR A 245 4.81 22.57 3.79
N THR A 246 5.46 23.68 3.42
CA THR A 246 5.65 24.06 2.01
C THR A 246 7.11 24.36 1.69
N TYR A 247 7.54 24.03 0.48
CA TYR A 247 8.91 24.21 0.01
C TYR A 247 8.92 24.73 -1.44
N SER A 248 9.78 25.70 -1.73
CA SER A 248 10.22 25.97 -3.11
C SER A 248 11.27 24.94 -3.48
N VAL A 249 11.15 24.33 -4.66
CA VAL A 249 12.06 23.32 -5.20
C VAL A 249 12.90 23.95 -6.31
N PHE A 250 14.22 23.80 -6.24
CA PHE A 250 15.16 24.35 -7.21
C PHE A 250 15.96 23.23 -7.88
N ASP A 251 16.24 23.39 -9.17
CA ASP A 251 17.16 22.54 -9.91
C ASP A 251 18.62 22.92 -9.57
N ARG A 252 19.56 22.09 -10.02
CA ARG A 252 21.00 22.23 -9.76
C ARG A 252 21.61 23.53 -10.31
N ASP A 253 20.98 24.12 -11.31
CA ASP A 253 21.39 25.41 -11.90
C ASP A 253 20.82 26.62 -11.15
N GLY A 254 20.05 26.38 -10.08
CA GLY A 254 19.39 27.39 -9.27
C GLY A 254 18.03 27.86 -9.82
N SER A 255 17.57 27.31 -10.94
CA SER A 255 16.23 27.61 -11.46
C SER A 255 15.14 26.99 -10.57
N GLU A 256 14.04 27.71 -10.35
CA GLU A 256 12.91 27.17 -9.59
C GLU A 256 12.14 26.16 -10.45
N LEU A 257 11.99 24.92 -9.96
CA LEU A 257 11.17 23.88 -10.61
C LEU A 257 9.70 24.01 -10.25
N GLY A 258 9.38 24.30 -8.99
CA GLY A 258 7.99 24.35 -8.54
C GLY A 258 7.85 24.48 -7.02
N ILE A 259 6.64 24.20 -6.54
CA ILE A 259 6.31 24.23 -5.11
C ILE A 259 5.87 22.85 -4.65
N PHE A 260 6.36 22.42 -3.49
CA PHE A 260 5.97 21.18 -2.81
C PHE A 260 5.17 21.47 -1.55
N TYR A 261 4.04 20.78 -1.36
CA TYR A 261 3.23 20.77 -0.15
C TYR A 261 3.27 19.38 0.48
N PHE A 262 3.57 19.30 1.78
CA PHE A 262 3.60 18.04 2.51
C PHE A 262 2.55 18.02 3.62
N ASP A 263 1.62 17.06 3.56
CA ASP A 263 0.50 16.90 4.48
C ASP A 263 0.48 15.51 5.14
N PRO A 264 1.26 15.31 6.22
CA PRO A 264 1.56 13.97 6.71
C PRO A 264 0.47 13.32 7.55
N TYR A 265 -0.33 14.09 8.28
CA TYR A 265 -1.08 13.55 9.42
C TYR A 265 -2.50 13.12 9.09
N GLN A 266 -2.92 11.97 9.63
CA GLN A 266 -4.31 11.52 9.56
C GLN A 266 -5.24 12.48 10.31
N ARG A 267 -6.46 12.66 9.78
CA ARG A 267 -7.53 13.45 10.42
C ARG A 267 -8.90 13.08 9.85
N PRO A 268 -10.02 13.33 10.56
CA PRO A 268 -11.35 12.91 10.13
C PRO A 268 -11.79 13.43 8.76
N SER A 269 -11.28 14.59 8.32
CA SER A 269 -11.61 15.18 7.02
C SER A 269 -10.75 14.65 5.86
N LYS A 270 -9.76 13.80 6.13
CA LYS A 270 -8.83 13.24 5.15
C LYS A 270 -9.16 11.78 4.89
N ARG A 271 -9.23 11.37 3.61
CA ARG A 271 -9.36 9.95 3.23
C ARG A 271 -8.11 9.17 3.62
N GLY A 272 -8.23 7.87 3.90
CA GLY A 272 -7.09 7.00 4.22
C GLY A 272 -6.16 6.76 3.02
N GLY A 273 -4.98 6.19 3.29
CA GLY A 273 -3.92 5.90 2.31
C GLY A 273 -2.86 6.99 2.21
N ALA A 274 -2.05 6.94 1.16
CA ALA A 274 -1.13 8.01 0.78
C ALA A 274 -1.31 8.32 -0.72
N TRP A 275 -1.02 9.55 -1.12
CA TRP A 275 -1.05 9.94 -2.54
C TRP A 275 -0.28 11.23 -2.82
N MET A 276 0.21 11.31 -4.05
CA MET A 276 0.68 12.52 -4.71
C MET A 276 -0.39 13.04 -5.69
N SER A 277 -0.48 14.36 -5.84
CA SER A 277 -1.19 14.98 -6.96
C SER A 277 -0.72 16.43 -7.18
N ASN A 278 -1.21 17.04 -8.25
CA ASN A 278 -0.89 18.41 -8.66
C ASN A 278 -2.05 19.35 -8.31
N PHE A 279 -1.74 20.54 -7.79
CA PHE A 279 -2.61 21.70 -7.90
C PHE A 279 -2.47 22.38 -9.26
N VAL A 280 -1.26 22.36 -9.83
CA VAL A 280 -0.93 22.90 -11.15
C VAL A 280 0.00 21.92 -11.84
N ASP A 281 -0.35 21.50 -13.05
CA ASP A 281 0.51 20.65 -13.87
C ASP A 281 1.59 21.48 -14.59
N GLN A 282 2.74 20.87 -14.85
CA GLN A 282 3.74 21.45 -15.75
C GLN A 282 3.20 21.49 -17.19
N SER A 283 3.41 22.60 -17.91
CA SER A 283 3.03 22.71 -19.33
C SER A 283 3.71 23.90 -20.02
N TYR A 284 4.41 23.66 -21.12
CA TYR A 284 4.90 24.77 -21.96
C TYR A 284 3.77 25.53 -22.67
N LEU A 285 2.67 24.86 -23.04
CA LEU A 285 1.51 25.52 -23.66
C LEU A 285 0.91 26.60 -22.76
N TYR A 286 0.88 26.35 -21.44
CA TYR A 286 0.32 27.28 -20.46
C TYR A 286 1.39 28.10 -19.73
N GLY A 287 2.67 27.83 -19.96
CA GLY A 287 3.77 28.46 -19.24
C GLY A 287 3.75 28.18 -17.74
N THR A 288 3.23 27.02 -17.32
CA THR A 288 3.06 26.65 -15.91
C THR A 288 4.19 25.78 -15.40
N LYS A 289 4.60 26.05 -14.15
CA LYS A 289 5.46 25.18 -13.35
C LYS A 289 4.60 24.32 -12.42
N PRO A 290 5.02 23.09 -12.08
CA PRO A 290 4.24 22.20 -11.25
C PRO A 290 4.11 22.69 -9.81
N VAL A 291 2.92 22.51 -9.24
CA VAL A 291 2.65 22.69 -7.82
C VAL A 291 2.11 21.36 -7.30
N ILE A 292 2.94 20.66 -6.52
CA ILE A 292 2.72 19.26 -6.15
C ILE A 292 2.43 19.18 -4.65
N TYR A 293 1.57 18.24 -4.27
CA TYR A 293 1.38 17.87 -2.88
C TYR A 293 1.53 16.36 -2.68
N ASN A 294 2.09 15.99 -1.53
CA ASN A 294 2.07 14.64 -1.00
C ASN A 294 1.22 14.62 0.26
N VAL A 295 0.31 13.65 0.34
CA VAL A 295 -0.55 13.42 1.50
C VAL A 295 -0.29 12.03 2.05
N LEU A 296 -0.07 11.95 3.35
CA LEU A 296 -0.02 10.69 4.10
C LEU A 296 -1.08 10.69 5.22
N ASN A 297 -1.18 9.57 5.93
CA ASN A 297 -2.08 9.35 7.06
C ASN A 297 -1.34 8.85 8.31
N ILE A 298 -0.26 9.55 8.69
CA ILE A 298 0.53 9.23 9.87
C ILE A 298 -0.24 9.67 11.13
N PRO A 299 -0.32 8.83 12.19
CA PRO A 299 -0.83 9.26 13.49
C PRO A 299 -0.03 10.44 14.04
N LYS A 300 -0.72 11.54 14.34
CA LYS A 300 -0.08 12.72 14.93
C LYS A 300 0.24 12.44 16.41
N ALA A 301 1.49 12.69 16.79
CA ALA A 301 1.95 12.61 18.17
C ALA A 301 1.23 13.64 19.05
N ALA A 302 1.23 13.40 20.37
CA ALA A 302 0.67 14.37 21.31
C ALA A 302 1.50 15.67 21.33
N GLU A 303 0.88 16.77 21.76
CA GLU A 303 1.57 18.06 21.84
C GLU A 303 2.82 17.96 22.74
N GLY A 304 3.97 18.37 22.20
CA GLY A 304 5.26 18.30 22.89
C GLY A 304 6.00 16.97 22.78
N GLU A 305 5.38 15.93 22.20
CA GLU A 305 6.05 14.66 21.91
C GLU A 305 6.77 14.69 20.56
N VAL A 306 7.78 13.84 20.43
CA VAL A 306 8.52 13.68 19.19
C VAL A 306 7.66 12.92 18.18
N GLN A 307 7.52 13.45 16.98
CA GLN A 307 6.80 12.79 15.91
C GLN A 307 7.67 11.69 15.27
N LEU A 308 7.59 10.50 15.85
CA LEU A 308 8.21 9.29 15.30
C LEU A 308 7.29 8.65 14.26
N VAL A 309 7.90 7.88 13.34
CA VAL A 309 7.19 7.17 12.27
C VAL A 309 7.75 5.76 12.10
N SER A 310 6.88 4.79 11.77
CA SER A 310 7.33 3.44 11.43
C SER A 310 8.16 3.43 10.13
N PHE A 311 8.94 2.38 9.93
CA PHE A 311 9.71 2.21 8.69
C PHE A 311 8.81 2.09 7.44
N ASP A 312 7.60 1.55 7.57
CA ASP A 312 6.61 1.55 6.50
C ASP A 312 6.19 2.97 6.09
N ASN A 313 6.02 3.86 7.07
CA ASN A 313 5.76 5.27 6.78
C ASN A 313 6.97 5.91 6.12
N VAL A 314 8.21 5.60 6.54
CA VAL A 314 9.42 6.05 5.84
C VAL A 314 9.38 5.66 4.36
N ASN A 315 9.14 4.39 4.04
CA ASN A 315 9.01 3.95 2.65
C ASN A 315 7.88 4.68 1.92
N THR A 316 6.74 4.92 2.59
CA THR A 316 5.62 5.69 2.03
C THR A 316 6.02 7.13 1.69
N LEU A 317 6.83 7.81 2.54
CA LEU A 317 7.35 9.14 2.22
C LEU A 317 8.20 9.11 0.94
N PHE A 318 9.13 8.14 0.82
CA PHE A 318 9.94 7.99 -0.40
C PHE A 318 9.10 7.65 -1.62
N HIS A 319 8.10 6.77 -1.48
CA HIS A 319 7.18 6.40 -2.54
C HIS A 319 6.45 7.62 -3.12
N GLU A 320 5.74 8.38 -2.27
CA GLU A 320 4.98 9.55 -2.72
C GLU A 320 5.89 10.64 -3.28
N PHE A 321 7.11 10.73 -2.77
CA PHE A 321 8.09 11.68 -3.29
C PHE A 321 8.66 11.23 -4.65
N GLY A 322 8.68 9.94 -4.97
CA GLY A 322 9.01 9.48 -6.32
C GLY A 322 7.96 9.91 -7.35
N HIS A 323 6.67 9.90 -6.99
CA HIS A 323 5.63 10.57 -7.79
C HIS A 323 5.87 12.08 -7.90
N ALA A 324 6.29 12.73 -6.80
CA ALA A 324 6.61 14.15 -6.82
C ALA A 324 7.77 14.47 -7.77
N LEU A 325 8.84 13.67 -7.77
CA LEU A 325 9.96 13.79 -8.70
C LEU A 325 9.51 13.62 -10.15
N HIS A 326 8.63 12.65 -10.43
CA HIS A 326 8.04 12.46 -11.76
C HIS A 326 7.25 13.71 -12.23
N GLY A 327 6.57 14.39 -11.31
CA GLY A 327 5.91 15.66 -11.60
C GLY A 327 6.87 16.86 -11.73
N PHE A 328 7.87 16.98 -10.85
CA PHE A 328 8.81 18.11 -10.85
C PHE A 328 9.73 18.11 -12.07
N PHE A 329 10.09 16.94 -12.58
CA PHE A 329 10.91 16.80 -13.77
C PHE A 329 10.13 16.76 -15.09
N ALA A 330 8.81 16.90 -15.04
CA ALA A 330 7.98 17.00 -16.23
C ALA A 330 8.48 18.11 -17.18
N ASP A 331 8.51 17.78 -18.46
CA ASP A 331 9.14 18.59 -19.52
C ASP A 331 8.29 18.55 -20.80
N GLN A 332 6.98 18.76 -20.66
CA GLN A 332 6.00 18.51 -21.71
C GLN A 332 5.39 19.79 -22.28
N GLN A 333 5.07 19.74 -23.59
CA GLN A 333 4.29 20.79 -24.24
C GLN A 333 2.84 20.86 -23.74
N TYR A 334 2.24 19.70 -23.49
CA TYR A 334 0.81 19.57 -23.17
C TYR A 334 0.64 18.95 -21.78
N ALA A 335 -0.18 19.59 -20.93
CA ALA A 335 -0.49 19.11 -19.58
C ALA A 335 -1.05 17.67 -19.56
N SER A 336 -1.79 17.26 -20.59
CA SER A 336 -2.37 15.92 -20.70
C SER A 336 -1.35 14.78 -20.83
N LEU A 337 -0.08 15.10 -21.08
CA LEU A 337 1.03 14.15 -21.18
C LEU A 337 2.07 14.38 -20.08
N SER A 338 1.83 15.36 -19.19
CA SER A 338 2.84 15.89 -18.28
C SER A 338 3.02 15.05 -17.03
N GLY A 339 4.27 14.83 -16.61
CA GLY A 339 4.63 14.15 -15.37
C GLY A 339 3.90 12.81 -15.20
N THR A 340 3.11 12.68 -14.14
CA THR A 340 2.41 11.42 -13.79
C THR A 340 1.21 11.09 -14.69
N ALA A 341 0.93 11.88 -15.75
CA ALA A 341 -0.05 11.54 -16.79
C ALA A 341 0.44 10.41 -17.70
N THR A 342 0.62 9.23 -17.10
CA THR A 342 1.12 7.98 -17.71
C THR A 342 0.13 6.83 -17.49
N ALA A 343 0.39 5.69 -18.12
CA ALA A 343 -0.42 4.50 -17.97
C ALA A 343 -0.41 3.97 -16.54
N ARG A 344 -1.50 3.29 -16.14
CA ARG A 344 -1.63 2.73 -14.78
C ARG A 344 -0.58 1.68 -14.45
N ASP A 345 -0.18 0.88 -15.41
CA ASP A 345 0.91 -0.11 -15.31
C ASP A 345 2.30 0.50 -15.52
N PHE A 346 2.40 1.83 -15.41
CA PHE A 346 3.68 2.56 -15.44
C PHE A 346 3.78 3.58 -14.30
N VAL A 347 2.69 4.23 -13.90
CA VAL A 347 2.74 5.38 -12.99
C VAL A 347 3.39 5.06 -11.64
N GLU A 348 3.22 3.85 -11.12
CA GLU A 348 3.83 3.42 -9.83
C GLU A 348 5.30 3.01 -9.96
N TYR A 349 5.85 2.91 -11.17
CA TYR A 349 7.25 2.53 -11.34
C TYR A 349 8.20 3.61 -10.76
N PRO A 350 8.08 4.90 -11.11
CA PRO A 350 8.94 5.93 -10.53
C PRO A 350 8.82 6.10 -9.01
N SER A 351 7.62 5.92 -8.45
CA SER A 351 7.42 5.97 -6.99
C SER A 351 8.14 4.82 -6.29
N GLN A 352 7.96 3.60 -6.78
CA GLN A 352 8.59 2.41 -6.22
C GLN A 352 10.12 2.44 -6.33
N VAL A 353 10.70 2.90 -7.46
CA VAL A 353 12.15 3.07 -7.58
C VAL A 353 12.70 3.97 -6.49
N ASN A 354 12.00 5.06 -6.17
CA ASN A 354 12.49 6.03 -5.20
C ASN A 354 12.58 5.45 -3.77
N GLU A 355 11.82 4.41 -3.45
CA GLU A 355 11.90 3.71 -2.16
C GLU A 355 13.27 3.06 -1.93
N MET A 356 14.03 2.74 -2.99
CA MET A 356 15.36 2.14 -2.83
C MET A 356 16.33 3.01 -2.04
N TRP A 357 16.11 4.33 -2.06
CA TRP A 357 16.98 5.28 -1.39
C TRP A 357 16.75 5.32 0.12
N ALA A 358 15.59 4.88 0.61
CA ALA A 358 15.28 4.80 2.03
C ALA A 358 16.29 3.92 2.79
N THR A 359 16.77 2.84 2.16
CA THR A 359 17.76 1.93 2.76
C THR A 359 19.14 2.03 2.14
N TRP A 360 19.37 2.99 1.23
CA TRP A 360 20.68 3.16 0.64
C TRP A 360 21.67 3.63 1.74
N PRO A 361 22.82 2.96 1.96
CA PRO A 361 23.61 3.15 3.17
C PRO A 361 23.93 4.62 3.50
N SER A 362 24.44 5.38 2.52
CA SER A 362 24.80 6.79 2.72
C SER A 362 23.60 7.72 2.91
N ILE A 363 22.40 7.34 2.46
CA ILE A 363 21.16 8.10 2.69
C ILE A 363 20.62 7.77 4.07
N LEU A 364 20.49 6.49 4.37
CA LEU A 364 20.02 5.99 5.66
C LEU A 364 20.88 6.53 6.81
N GLU A 365 22.20 6.50 6.66
CA GLU A 365 23.14 7.07 7.63
C GLU A 365 22.93 8.58 7.87
N ASN A 366 22.32 9.30 6.93
CA ASN A 366 22.08 10.74 7.06
C ASN A 366 20.86 11.02 7.95
N TYR A 367 19.76 10.29 7.78
CA TYR A 367 18.48 10.61 8.44
C TYR A 367 18.08 9.68 9.60
N ALA A 368 18.56 8.43 9.62
CA ALA A 368 18.10 7.42 10.58
C ALA A 368 18.83 7.56 11.92
N LYS A 369 18.49 8.58 12.70
CA LYS A 369 19.13 8.95 13.96
C LYS A 369 18.20 8.70 15.14
N HIS A 370 18.70 8.00 16.15
CA HIS A 370 17.96 7.76 17.38
C HIS A 370 17.55 9.10 18.02
N TYR A 371 16.27 9.30 18.25
CA TYR A 371 15.73 10.62 18.63
C TYR A 371 16.29 11.19 19.94
N LYS A 372 16.70 10.32 20.88
CA LYS A 372 17.38 10.70 22.15
C LYS A 372 18.90 10.80 22.05
N THR A 373 19.58 9.83 21.44
CA THR A 373 21.05 9.70 21.51
C THR A 373 21.76 10.31 20.30
N GLY A 374 21.06 10.48 19.18
CA GLY A 374 21.64 10.88 17.90
C GLY A 374 22.44 9.78 17.20
N GLU A 375 22.48 8.57 17.76
CA GLU A 375 23.19 7.44 17.16
C GLU A 375 22.49 6.98 15.88
N THR A 376 23.28 6.56 14.89
CA THR A 376 22.75 6.04 13.62
C THR A 376 22.14 4.65 13.83
N ILE A 377 21.06 4.35 13.11
CA ILE A 377 20.46 3.02 13.14
C ILE A 377 21.51 1.93 12.83
N PRO A 378 21.62 0.87 13.64
CA PRO A 378 22.52 -0.24 13.35
C PRO A 378 22.16 -0.93 12.03
N ALA A 379 23.16 -1.17 11.18
CA ALA A 379 22.97 -1.87 9.90
C ALA A 379 22.30 -3.25 10.06
N GLU A 380 22.53 -3.93 11.20
CA GLU A 380 21.90 -5.20 11.52
C GLU A 380 20.36 -5.11 11.58
N LEU A 381 19.79 -4.02 12.10
CA LEU A 381 18.33 -3.85 12.14
C LEU A 381 17.73 -3.75 10.74
N ILE A 382 18.42 -3.08 9.82
CA ILE A 382 18.00 -2.97 8.42
C ILE A 382 18.13 -4.31 7.70
N ALA A 383 19.20 -5.05 7.95
CA ALA A 383 19.36 -6.40 7.41
C ALA A 383 18.26 -7.34 7.91
N LYS A 384 17.85 -7.23 9.18
CA LYS A 384 16.71 -7.96 9.75
C LYS A 384 15.39 -7.55 9.09
N ILE A 385 15.17 -6.26 8.83
CA ILE A 385 13.98 -5.78 8.09
C ILE A 385 13.95 -6.37 6.67
N ASP A 386 15.07 -6.32 5.93
CA ASP A 386 15.16 -6.90 4.58
C ASP A 386 14.91 -8.41 4.60
N ALA A 387 15.55 -9.14 5.51
CA ALA A 387 15.39 -10.59 5.64
C ALA A 387 13.93 -10.96 6.02
N ALA A 388 13.32 -10.20 6.93
CA ALA A 388 11.94 -10.40 7.35
C ALA A 388 10.94 -10.06 6.23
N SER A 389 11.28 -9.16 5.31
CA SER A 389 10.42 -8.81 4.17
C SER A 389 10.26 -9.95 3.16
N LYS A 390 11.22 -10.89 3.11
CA LYS A 390 11.19 -12.08 2.23
C LYS A 390 10.35 -13.22 2.79
N PHE A 391 10.00 -13.16 4.07
CA PHE A 391 9.09 -14.12 4.69
C PHE A 391 7.63 -13.78 4.37
N ASN A 392 6.77 -14.79 4.36
CA ASN A 392 5.34 -14.69 4.16
C ASN A 392 4.91 -14.28 2.73
N GLN A 393 5.85 -14.30 1.77
CA GLN A 393 5.59 -13.92 0.38
C GLN A 393 4.69 -14.95 -0.33
N GLY A 394 4.66 -16.20 0.12
CA GLY A 394 3.67 -17.17 -0.35
C GLY A 394 2.23 -16.69 -0.13
N TYR A 395 1.99 -15.99 0.98
CA TYR A 395 0.71 -15.37 1.27
C TYR A 395 0.60 -13.96 0.67
N ASP A 396 1.46 -13.04 1.09
CA ASP A 396 1.34 -11.61 0.80
C ASP A 396 1.41 -11.32 -0.71
N PHE A 397 2.32 -11.98 -1.42
CA PHE A 397 2.38 -11.91 -2.87
C PHE A 397 1.32 -12.82 -3.52
N GLY A 398 1.11 -14.02 -2.95
CA GLY A 398 0.11 -15.00 -3.38
C GLY A 398 -1.28 -14.43 -3.59
N GLU A 399 -1.80 -13.72 -2.59
CA GLU A 399 -3.15 -13.17 -2.63
C GLU A 399 -3.29 -12.04 -3.68
N VAL A 400 -2.22 -11.29 -3.94
CA VAL A 400 -2.19 -10.21 -4.94
C VAL A 400 -2.16 -10.81 -6.35
N VAL A 401 -1.29 -11.79 -6.60
CA VAL A 401 -1.21 -12.50 -7.89
C VAL A 401 -2.53 -13.22 -8.20
N ALA A 402 -3.13 -13.90 -7.22
CA ALA A 402 -4.42 -14.54 -7.40
C ALA A 402 -5.54 -13.53 -7.75
N ALA A 403 -5.58 -12.37 -7.10
CA ALA A 403 -6.53 -11.31 -7.42
C ALA A 403 -6.29 -10.69 -8.81
N ALA A 404 -5.03 -10.48 -9.20
CA ALA A 404 -4.68 -9.93 -10.52
C ALA A 404 -5.02 -10.89 -11.66
N LEU A 405 -4.78 -12.19 -11.47
CA LEU A 405 -5.18 -13.22 -12.43
C LEU A 405 -6.71 -13.36 -12.51
N LEU A 406 -7.42 -13.27 -11.38
CA LEU A 406 -8.89 -13.26 -11.35
C LEU A 406 -9.47 -12.06 -12.13
N ASP A 407 -8.90 -10.86 -11.95
CA ASP A 407 -9.26 -9.65 -12.72
C ASP A 407 -9.10 -9.89 -14.23
N MET A 408 -7.94 -10.39 -14.66
CA MET A 408 -7.69 -10.63 -16.08
C MET A 408 -8.63 -11.70 -16.65
N LYS A 409 -8.95 -12.76 -15.89
CA LYS A 409 -9.92 -13.79 -16.33
C LYS A 409 -11.32 -13.22 -16.50
N TRP A 410 -11.81 -12.38 -15.58
CA TRP A 410 -13.11 -11.71 -15.73
C TRP A 410 -13.20 -10.87 -17.01
N HIS A 411 -12.11 -10.18 -17.34
CA HIS A 411 -12.08 -9.24 -18.44
C HIS A 411 -11.57 -9.84 -19.76
N ALA A 412 -11.17 -11.11 -19.76
CA ALA A 412 -10.88 -11.89 -20.96
C ALA A 412 -12.15 -12.46 -21.62
N LEU A 413 -13.28 -12.45 -20.91
CA LEU A 413 -14.54 -12.97 -21.43
C LEU A 413 -14.98 -12.24 -22.70
N SER A 414 -15.29 -13.03 -23.74
CA SER A 414 -16.00 -12.55 -24.93
C SER A 414 -17.44 -12.15 -24.60
N VAL A 415 -18.12 -11.46 -25.52
CA VAL A 415 -19.54 -11.11 -25.39
C VAL A 415 -20.40 -12.35 -25.12
N ASP A 416 -20.17 -13.44 -25.85
CA ASP A 416 -20.96 -14.68 -25.72
C ASP A 416 -20.71 -15.40 -24.39
N GLU A 417 -19.50 -15.37 -23.86
CA GLU A 417 -19.18 -15.95 -22.56
C GLU A 417 -19.74 -15.12 -21.42
N ALA A 418 -19.56 -13.79 -21.48
CA ALA A 418 -20.11 -12.86 -20.49
C ALA A 418 -21.65 -12.93 -20.44
N ALA A 419 -22.32 -13.13 -21.59
CA ALA A 419 -23.77 -13.26 -21.67
C ALA A 419 -24.33 -14.53 -20.99
N LYS A 420 -23.49 -15.52 -20.66
CA LYS A 420 -23.87 -16.75 -19.93
C LYS A 420 -23.88 -16.56 -18.41
N ILE A 421 -23.23 -15.51 -17.91
CA ILE A 421 -23.15 -15.22 -16.46
C ILE A 421 -24.32 -14.29 -16.12
N ARG A 422 -25.38 -14.83 -15.53
CA ARG A 422 -26.64 -14.09 -15.32
C ARG A 422 -27.10 -14.04 -13.88
N THR A 423 -26.74 -15.04 -13.10
CA THR A 423 -27.20 -15.24 -11.74
C THR A 423 -26.03 -15.14 -10.75
N ALA A 424 -26.37 -14.95 -9.47
CA ALA A 424 -25.39 -15.02 -8.39
C ALA A 424 -24.59 -16.34 -8.39
N ALA A 425 -25.25 -17.47 -8.68
CA ALA A 425 -24.61 -18.78 -8.76
C ALA A 425 -23.62 -18.88 -9.93
N ASP A 426 -23.90 -18.22 -11.06
CA ASP A 426 -22.97 -18.21 -12.20
C ASP A 426 -21.69 -17.43 -11.89
N VAL A 427 -21.79 -16.34 -11.10
CA VAL A 427 -20.64 -15.57 -10.63
C VAL A 427 -19.76 -16.40 -9.71
N ASP A 428 -20.36 -17.08 -8.74
CA ASP A 428 -19.62 -17.97 -7.83
C ASP A 428 -18.99 -19.15 -8.59
N ALA A 429 -19.69 -19.69 -9.58
CA ALA A 429 -19.16 -20.76 -10.43
C ALA A 429 -18.01 -20.29 -11.31
N PHE A 430 -18.10 -19.09 -11.88
CA PHE A 430 -17.01 -18.50 -12.65
C PHE A 430 -15.77 -18.26 -11.79
N GLU A 431 -15.91 -17.56 -10.66
CA GLU A 431 -14.78 -17.25 -9.78
C GLU A 431 -14.07 -18.52 -9.31
N ARG A 432 -14.83 -19.53 -8.89
CA ARG A 432 -14.27 -20.81 -8.45
C ARG A 432 -13.41 -21.46 -9.54
N ARG A 433 -13.95 -21.62 -10.76
CA ARG A 433 -13.19 -22.18 -11.89
C ARG A 433 -11.96 -21.34 -12.22
N ALA A 434 -12.14 -20.01 -12.24
CA ALA A 434 -11.06 -19.08 -12.54
C ALA A 434 -9.89 -19.20 -11.55
N LEU A 435 -10.18 -19.41 -10.27
CA LEU A 435 -9.18 -19.58 -9.21
C LEU A 435 -8.56 -21.00 -9.21
N GLU A 436 -9.35 -22.04 -9.44
CA GLU A 436 -8.89 -23.44 -9.51
C GLU A 436 -7.87 -23.65 -10.66
N GLU A 437 -8.03 -22.92 -11.76
CA GLU A 437 -7.12 -22.97 -12.92
C GLU A 437 -5.77 -22.26 -12.70
N LEU A 438 -5.58 -21.52 -11.60
CA LEU A 438 -4.37 -20.70 -11.40
C LEU A 438 -3.14 -21.51 -10.98
N GLY A 439 -3.30 -22.76 -10.52
CA GLY A 439 -2.19 -23.56 -9.98
C GLY A 439 -1.64 -23.07 -8.63
N LEU A 440 -2.28 -22.07 -8.01
CA LEU A 440 -1.98 -21.56 -6.68
C LEU A 440 -2.78 -22.29 -5.59
N LYS A 441 -2.34 -22.20 -4.33
CA LYS A 441 -3.06 -22.73 -3.15
C LYS A 441 -4.18 -21.79 -2.70
N VAL A 442 -5.14 -21.52 -3.58
CA VAL A 442 -6.23 -20.53 -3.38
C VAL A 442 -7.22 -20.91 -2.26
N ASP A 443 -7.25 -22.18 -1.86
CA ASP A 443 -7.98 -22.68 -0.71
C ASP A 443 -7.39 -22.20 0.61
N LEU A 444 -6.05 -22.09 0.67
CA LEU A 444 -5.30 -21.64 1.85
C LEU A 444 -4.94 -20.15 1.80
N VAL A 445 -4.63 -19.66 0.60
CA VAL A 445 -4.27 -18.27 0.28
C VAL A 445 -5.29 -17.74 -0.73
N PRO A 446 -6.49 -17.34 -0.29
CA PRO A 446 -7.51 -16.78 -1.18
C PRO A 446 -7.00 -15.50 -1.85
N PRO A 447 -7.62 -15.06 -2.97
CA PRO A 447 -7.28 -13.78 -3.57
C PRO A 447 -7.49 -12.64 -2.55
N ARG A 448 -6.67 -11.60 -2.65
CA ARG A 448 -6.72 -10.41 -1.77
C ARG A 448 -8.11 -9.77 -1.78
N TYR A 449 -8.81 -9.91 -2.90
CA TYR A 449 -10.21 -9.58 -3.08
C TYR A 449 -10.93 -10.71 -3.81
N ARG A 450 -12.04 -11.22 -3.27
CA ARG A 450 -13.03 -11.96 -4.07
C ARG A 450 -13.89 -10.98 -4.86
N SER A 451 -14.48 -11.46 -5.95
CA SER A 451 -15.23 -10.67 -6.93
C SER A 451 -16.30 -9.82 -6.26
N ASN A 452 -17.06 -10.40 -5.32
CA ASN A 452 -18.16 -9.73 -4.61
C ASN A 452 -17.75 -8.48 -3.81
N TYR A 453 -16.47 -8.31 -3.48
CA TYR A 453 -15.96 -7.09 -2.84
C TYR A 453 -14.71 -6.51 -3.54
N PHE A 454 -14.50 -6.85 -4.81
CA PHE A 454 -13.35 -6.36 -5.58
C PHE A 454 -13.60 -4.97 -6.16
N ASN A 455 -13.69 -3.97 -5.27
CA ASN A 455 -14.01 -2.59 -5.64
C ASN A 455 -13.07 -2.02 -6.72
N HIS A 456 -11.76 -2.33 -6.65
CA HIS A 456 -10.76 -1.88 -7.63
C HIS A 456 -11.21 -2.11 -9.08
N ILE A 457 -11.76 -3.28 -9.36
CA ILE A 457 -12.08 -3.69 -10.72
C ILE A 457 -13.55 -3.46 -11.06
N PHE A 458 -14.49 -3.41 -10.11
CA PHE A 458 -15.93 -3.27 -10.42
C PHE A 458 -16.53 -1.89 -10.21
N SER A 459 -16.00 -1.07 -9.29
CA SER A 459 -16.66 0.20 -8.91
C SER A 459 -15.72 1.38 -8.68
N SER A 460 -14.42 1.17 -8.59
CA SER A 460 -13.46 2.24 -8.32
C SER A 460 -13.37 3.21 -9.50
N PRO A 461 -13.48 4.54 -9.28
CA PRO A 461 -13.25 5.53 -10.33
C PRO A 461 -11.79 5.59 -10.76
N ALA A 462 -10.86 4.99 -9.99
CA ALA A 462 -9.45 4.91 -10.38
C ALA A 462 -9.21 3.99 -11.58
N GLY A 463 -10.13 3.05 -11.84
CA GLY A 463 -10.20 2.24 -13.07
C GLY A 463 -9.15 1.14 -13.19
N TYR A 464 -9.23 0.10 -12.35
CA TYR A 464 -8.33 -1.07 -12.39
C TYR A 464 -8.93 -2.32 -13.06
N SER A 465 -10.09 -2.21 -13.73
CA SER A 465 -10.66 -3.33 -14.50
C SER A 465 -9.72 -3.73 -15.64
N ALA A 466 -9.28 -4.99 -15.68
CA ALA A 466 -8.18 -5.45 -16.52
C ALA A 466 -6.90 -4.64 -16.29
N GLY A 467 -6.57 -4.41 -15.03
CA GLY A 467 -5.52 -3.48 -14.65
C GLY A 467 -4.95 -3.74 -13.26
N TYR A 468 -5.49 -4.67 -12.47
CA TYR A 468 -4.96 -4.95 -11.14
C TYR A 468 -3.53 -5.54 -11.18
N TYR A 469 -3.13 -6.15 -12.32
CA TYR A 469 -1.75 -6.57 -12.57
C TYR A 469 -0.75 -5.41 -12.55
N SER A 470 -1.20 -4.16 -12.71
CA SER A 470 -0.33 -2.97 -12.73
C SER A 470 0.58 -2.90 -11.51
N TYR A 471 0.09 -3.27 -10.32
CA TYR A 471 0.89 -3.30 -9.09
C TYR A 471 2.10 -4.23 -9.18
N LEU A 472 1.93 -5.38 -9.85
CA LEU A 472 2.99 -6.36 -10.06
C LEU A 472 3.93 -5.89 -11.17
N TRP A 473 3.35 -5.32 -12.23
CA TRP A 473 4.07 -4.86 -13.40
C TRP A 473 5.04 -3.72 -13.06
N THR A 474 4.59 -2.72 -12.31
CA THR A 474 5.45 -1.61 -11.90
C THR A 474 6.52 -2.05 -10.92
N GLU A 475 6.25 -3.06 -10.08
CA GLU A 475 7.26 -3.62 -9.19
C GLU A 475 8.37 -4.33 -9.98
N MET A 476 8.05 -5.03 -11.08
CA MET A 476 9.07 -5.57 -11.98
C MET A 476 9.99 -4.45 -12.49
N LEU A 477 9.40 -3.37 -13.03
CA LEU A 477 10.17 -2.24 -13.55
C LEU A 477 11.04 -1.61 -12.46
N ASP A 478 10.49 -1.45 -11.25
CA ASP A 478 11.18 -0.95 -10.08
C ASP A 478 12.40 -1.80 -9.76
N ARG A 479 12.18 -3.09 -9.46
CA ARG A 479 13.22 -3.99 -8.96
C ARG A 479 14.35 -4.15 -9.98
N ASP A 480 14.00 -4.18 -11.26
CA ASP A 480 14.96 -4.19 -12.35
C ASP A 480 15.77 -2.89 -12.43
N SER A 481 15.13 -1.75 -12.20
CA SER A 481 15.81 -0.45 -12.17
C SER A 481 16.70 -0.27 -10.95
N ARG A 482 16.29 -0.78 -9.77
CA ARG A 482 17.16 -0.81 -8.58
C ARG A 482 18.42 -1.63 -8.87
N LYS A 483 18.29 -2.74 -9.61
CA LYS A 483 19.44 -3.52 -10.07
C LYS A 483 20.30 -2.70 -11.05
N TRP A 484 19.69 -2.05 -12.04
CA TRP A 484 20.41 -1.18 -12.96
C TRP A 484 21.24 -0.11 -12.23
N PHE A 485 20.67 0.59 -11.24
CA PHE A 485 21.40 1.57 -10.45
C PHE A 485 22.61 0.93 -9.75
N ARG A 486 22.43 -0.22 -9.10
CA ARG A 486 23.53 -0.95 -8.43
C ARG A 486 24.64 -1.35 -9.40
N ASP A 487 24.28 -1.91 -10.56
CA ASP A 487 25.23 -2.35 -11.58
C ASP A 487 26.00 -1.18 -12.23
N ASN A 488 25.44 0.04 -12.20
CA ASN A 488 26.02 1.24 -12.81
C ASN A 488 26.65 2.21 -11.78
N GLY A 489 27.05 1.70 -10.60
CA GLY A 489 27.79 2.50 -9.60
C GLY A 489 26.92 3.21 -8.56
N GLY A 490 25.62 2.94 -8.52
CA GLY A 490 24.71 3.33 -7.45
C GLY A 490 24.29 4.80 -7.47
N LEU A 491 24.24 5.41 -6.28
CA LEU A 491 23.86 6.81 -6.05
C LEU A 491 24.90 7.78 -6.64
N THR A 492 24.73 8.14 -7.91
CA THR A 492 25.60 9.11 -8.59
C THR A 492 24.77 10.12 -9.38
N ARG A 493 25.28 11.35 -9.51
CA ARG A 493 24.66 12.40 -10.34
C ARG A 493 24.48 11.97 -11.79
N ALA A 494 25.44 11.22 -12.35
CA ALA A 494 25.35 10.71 -13.72
C ALA A 494 24.17 9.74 -13.89
N ASN A 495 23.96 8.84 -12.94
CA ASN A 495 22.83 7.91 -12.98
C ASN A 495 21.49 8.63 -12.76
N GLY A 496 21.46 9.65 -11.90
CA GLY A 496 20.28 10.51 -11.72
C GLY A 496 19.94 11.29 -12.99
N ASP A 497 20.93 11.89 -13.65
CA ASP A 497 20.75 12.58 -14.93
C ASP A 497 20.23 11.64 -16.01
N HIS A 498 20.78 10.42 -16.09
CA HIS A 498 20.32 9.39 -17.03
C HIS A 498 18.86 9.00 -16.77
N TYR A 499 18.51 8.68 -15.53
CA TYR A 499 17.14 8.32 -15.16
C TYR A 499 16.15 9.48 -15.37
N ARG A 500 16.55 10.71 -15.02
CA ARG A 500 15.78 11.93 -15.35
C ARG A 500 15.54 12.03 -16.84
N ALA A 501 16.60 11.93 -17.64
CA ALA A 501 16.53 12.11 -19.08
C ALA A 501 15.81 10.96 -19.82
N THR A 502 15.72 9.76 -19.26
CA THR A 502 15.15 8.60 -19.98
C THR A 502 13.78 8.19 -19.48
N VAL A 503 13.44 8.48 -18.22
CA VAL A 503 12.18 8.04 -17.59
C VAL A 503 11.39 9.24 -17.07
N ILE A 504 11.80 9.82 -15.95
CA ILE A 504 10.93 10.69 -15.13
C ILE A 504 10.73 12.11 -15.69
N SER A 505 11.44 12.51 -16.75
CA SER A 505 11.12 13.73 -17.50
C SER A 505 10.23 13.50 -18.72
N ARG A 506 9.92 12.25 -19.08
CA ARG A 506 9.26 11.93 -20.36
C ARG A 506 7.74 11.98 -20.31
N GLY A 507 7.14 11.79 -19.14
CA GLY A 507 5.68 11.73 -19.01
C GLY A 507 5.05 10.74 -20.00
N GLY A 508 3.83 11.01 -20.46
CA GLY A 508 3.08 10.16 -21.39
C GLY A 508 3.47 10.32 -22.88
N THR A 509 4.71 10.72 -23.21
CA THR A 509 5.08 11.16 -24.56
C THR A 509 5.55 10.06 -25.52
N MET A 510 5.82 8.85 -25.03
CA MET A 510 6.34 7.76 -25.83
C MET A 510 5.87 6.39 -25.34
N ASP A 511 6.21 5.34 -26.10
CA ASP A 511 5.93 3.97 -25.69
C ASP A 511 6.75 3.58 -24.45
N TYR A 512 6.11 2.92 -23.48
CA TYR A 512 6.75 2.61 -22.19
C TYR A 512 7.80 1.51 -22.27
N PHE A 513 7.70 0.56 -23.22
CA PHE A 513 8.77 -0.41 -23.45
C PHE A 513 9.99 0.28 -24.07
N GLU A 514 9.78 1.18 -25.01
CA GLU A 514 10.85 2.01 -25.57
C GLU A 514 11.48 2.91 -24.50
N MET A 515 10.67 3.50 -23.62
CA MET A 515 11.15 4.32 -22.51
C MET A 515 12.06 3.52 -21.56
N PHE A 516 11.63 2.32 -21.18
CA PHE A 516 12.45 1.43 -20.34
C PHE A 516 13.72 0.97 -21.07
N GLU A 517 13.64 0.65 -22.36
CA GLU A 517 14.81 0.26 -23.15
C GLU A 517 15.83 1.41 -23.28
N ASN A 518 15.38 2.66 -23.43
CA ASN A 518 16.26 3.83 -23.41
C ASN A 518 16.98 4.00 -22.07
N PHE A 519 16.34 3.60 -20.97
CA PHE A 519 16.94 3.62 -19.64
C PHE A 519 17.90 2.43 -19.42
N ALA A 520 17.42 1.21 -19.59
CA ALA A 520 18.11 -0.02 -19.19
C ALA A 520 18.99 -0.62 -20.31
N GLY A 521 18.84 -0.17 -21.55
CA GLY A 521 19.48 -0.76 -22.75
C GLY A 521 18.89 -2.11 -23.16
N ARG A 522 17.76 -2.51 -22.58
CA ARG A 522 17.06 -3.79 -22.81
C ARG A 522 15.61 -3.72 -22.31
N GLN A 523 14.82 -4.72 -22.64
CA GLN A 523 13.48 -4.92 -22.08
C GLN A 523 13.51 -5.31 -20.59
N PRO A 524 12.42 -5.08 -19.83
CA PRO A 524 12.33 -5.42 -18.41
C PRO A 524 12.59 -6.89 -18.09
N ASP A 525 13.27 -7.14 -16.98
CA ASP A 525 13.52 -8.46 -16.41
C ASP A 525 12.79 -8.63 -15.07
N VAL A 526 12.05 -9.73 -14.93
CA VAL A 526 11.29 -10.07 -13.72
C VAL A 526 12.16 -10.67 -12.62
N THR A 527 13.33 -11.18 -12.96
CA THR A 527 14.23 -11.89 -12.04
C THR A 527 14.53 -11.09 -10.76
N PRO A 528 14.87 -9.79 -10.82
CA PRO A 528 15.17 -8.99 -9.62
C PRO A 528 13.97 -8.85 -8.68
N MET A 529 12.75 -8.83 -9.21
CA MET A 529 11.52 -8.83 -8.42
C MET A 529 11.33 -10.18 -7.72
N LEU A 530 11.54 -11.29 -8.42
CA LEU A 530 11.45 -12.62 -7.81
C LEU A 530 12.49 -12.82 -6.71
N GLU A 531 13.71 -12.31 -6.89
CA GLU A 531 14.76 -12.33 -5.86
C GLU A 531 14.36 -11.51 -4.63
N ALA A 532 13.86 -10.29 -4.84
CA ALA A 532 13.38 -9.43 -3.76
C ALA A 532 12.20 -10.05 -2.98
N ARG A 533 11.38 -10.85 -3.66
CA ARG A 533 10.26 -11.60 -3.09
C ARG A 533 10.66 -12.97 -2.53
N GLY A 534 11.93 -13.36 -2.57
CA GLY A 534 12.40 -14.65 -2.08
C GLY A 534 11.90 -15.87 -2.88
N LEU A 535 11.56 -15.68 -4.15
CA LEU A 535 10.93 -16.69 -5.03
C LEU A 535 11.91 -17.43 -5.96
N THR A 536 13.19 -17.03 -6.05
CA THR A 536 14.16 -17.63 -6.99
C THR A 536 14.90 -18.88 -6.51
N GLY A 537 14.52 -19.47 -5.37
CA GLY A 537 14.95 -20.83 -4.99
C GLY A 537 16.47 -21.07 -5.01
N GLY A 538 17.21 -20.39 -4.13
CA GLY A 538 18.66 -20.60 -3.93
C GLY A 538 19.25 -20.06 -2.62
N GLY A 539 18.51 -19.26 -1.86
CA GLY A 539 18.89 -18.87 -0.50
C GLY A 539 18.29 -19.84 0.51
N GLY A 540 19.04 -20.90 0.87
CA GLY A 540 18.73 -21.66 2.05
C GLY A 540 18.75 -20.74 3.27
N ILE A 541 17.59 -20.48 3.84
CA ILE A 541 17.53 -20.21 5.28
C ILE A 541 17.30 -21.59 5.87
N GLU A 542 18.40 -22.26 6.23
CA GLU A 542 18.35 -23.44 7.09
C GLU A 542 17.63 -23.08 8.41
N PRO A 543 17.14 -24.09 9.17
CA PRO A 543 16.43 -23.86 10.44
C PRO A 543 17.27 -23.18 11.54
N SER A 544 18.49 -22.72 11.26
CA SER A 544 19.48 -22.23 12.23
C SER A 544 19.73 -20.72 12.23
N GLY A 545 19.04 -19.92 11.41
CA GLY A 545 18.98 -18.46 11.61
C GLY A 545 20.25 -17.64 11.28
N GLU A 546 21.27 -18.20 10.62
CA GLU A 546 22.42 -17.39 10.16
C GLU A 546 22.27 -16.92 8.71
N PRO A 547 22.41 -15.61 8.43
CA PRO A 547 22.48 -15.11 7.06
C PRO A 547 23.83 -15.49 6.43
N ILE A 548 23.78 -16.01 5.20
CA ILE A 548 24.98 -16.23 4.38
C ILE A 548 25.53 -14.85 3.99
N MET A 549 26.59 -14.42 4.66
CA MET A 549 27.43 -13.33 4.17
C MET A 549 28.23 -13.85 2.99
N GLU A 550 27.81 -13.51 1.76
CA GLU A 550 28.71 -13.61 0.60
C GLU A 550 29.86 -12.63 0.81
N ALA A 551 31.02 -13.20 1.14
CA ALA A 551 32.28 -12.47 1.17
C ALA A 551 32.55 -11.89 -0.21
N VAL A 552 32.58 -10.56 -0.31
CA VAL A 552 33.19 -9.85 -1.43
C VAL A 552 34.69 -10.17 -1.40
N GLY A 553 35.05 -11.27 -2.06
CA GLY A 553 36.42 -11.71 -2.26
C GLY A 553 37.09 -10.83 -3.31
N GLY A 554 38.13 -10.11 -2.88
CA GLY A 554 38.94 -9.29 -3.76
C GLY A 554 39.71 -10.10 -4.81
N LYS A 555 39.87 -9.47 -5.97
CA LYS A 555 41.14 -9.34 -6.70
C LYS A 555 41.12 -8.07 -7.54
#